data_AF-A0A2C1YYE6-F1
#
_entry.id   AF-A0A2C1YYE6-F1
#
_cell.length_a   1.000
_cell.length_b   1.000
_cell.length_c   1.000
_cell.angle_alpha   90.00
_cell.angle_beta   90.00
_cell.angle_gamma   90.00
#
_symmetry.space_group_name_H-M   'P 1'
#
loop_
_entity.id
_entity.type
_entity.pdbx_description
1 polymer ?
#
loop_
_entity_poly.entity_id
_entity_poly.type
_entity_poly.pdbx_seq_one_letter_code
_entity_poly.pdbx_strand_id
1 'polypeptide(L)'
;MGHDISGYNKAGEEIAYARFSMGNYNATILYNLLDANNYYAGVSGSGGSSTFTIQQIEKALNAFKQFYKNSDSLSESDSLPWDQKQILNFIQNCLATAKMEGGVRVYFG
;
A
#
# COMPACT_ATOMS: atom_id res chain seq x y z
N MET A 1 4.10 14.38 -12.43
CA MET A 1 2.92 13.52 -12.19
C MET A 1 3.39 12.24 -11.54
N GLY A 2 2.55 11.64 -10.70
CA GLY A 2 2.89 10.47 -9.90
C GLY A 2 1.69 10.00 -9.11
N HIS A 3 1.87 8.91 -8.37
CA HIS A 3 0.85 8.32 -7.50
C HIS A 3 1.24 8.60 -6.06
N ASP A 4 0.36 9.27 -5.33
CA ASP A 4 0.50 9.65 -3.93
C ASP A 4 -0.54 8.88 -3.13
N ILE A 5 -0.12 7.83 -2.42
CA ILE A 5 -1.04 6.95 -1.68
C ILE A 5 -0.78 7.14 -0.19
N SER A 6 -1.78 7.64 0.53
CA SER A 6 -1.69 7.95 1.96
C SER A 6 -2.70 7.14 2.77
N GLY A 7 -2.23 6.49 3.83
CA GLY A 7 -3.06 5.81 4.82
C GLY A 7 -3.29 6.68 6.04
N TYR A 8 -4.51 6.71 6.54
CA TYR A 8 -4.96 7.51 7.68
C TYR A 8 -5.65 6.65 8.73
N ASN A 9 -5.40 6.97 10.00
CA ASN A 9 -6.13 6.39 11.13
C ASN A 9 -7.52 7.03 11.32
N LYS A 10 -8.27 6.62 12.34
CA LYS A 10 -9.61 7.17 12.66
C LYS A 10 -9.57 8.64 13.09
N ALA A 11 -8.46 9.10 13.66
CA ALA A 11 -8.26 10.50 14.03
C ALA A 11 -7.92 11.40 12.83
N GLY A 12 -7.67 10.81 11.65
CA GLY A 12 -7.29 11.55 10.44
C GLY A 12 -5.78 11.83 10.34
N GLU A 13 -4.96 11.20 11.19
CA GLU A 13 -3.51 11.30 11.16
C GLU A 13 -2.94 10.37 10.09
N GLU A 14 -1.95 10.84 9.32
CA GLU A 14 -1.27 10.00 8.32
C GLU A 14 -0.36 8.98 9.01
N ILE A 15 -0.56 7.71 8.73
CA ILE A 15 0.17 6.58 9.34
C ILE A 15 1.02 5.81 8.31
N ALA A 16 0.75 6.00 7.02
CA ALA A 16 1.49 5.36 5.94
C ALA A 16 1.48 6.26 4.71
N TYR A 17 2.58 6.26 3.97
CA TYR A 17 2.69 7.00 2.72
C TYR A 17 3.55 6.24 1.72
N ALA A 18 3.12 6.24 0.47
CA ALA A 18 3.86 5.68 -0.65
C ALA A 18 3.76 6.61 -1.86
N ARG A 19 4.91 6.95 -2.45
CA ARG A 19 4.99 7.82 -3.63
C ARG A 19 5.66 7.10 -4.79
N PHE A 20 5.05 7.16 -5.96
CA PHE A 20 5.59 6.59 -7.19
C PHE A 20 5.59 7.63 -8.31
N SER A 21 6.64 7.67 -9.12
CA SER A 21 6.68 8.52 -10.31
C SER A 21 5.70 8.02 -11.38
N MET A 22 5.30 8.91 -12.28
CA MET A 22 4.55 8.56 -13.48
C MET A 22 5.25 7.42 -14.24
N GLY A 23 4.50 6.36 -14.55
CA GLY A 23 5.00 5.19 -15.28
C GLY A 23 5.74 4.17 -14.41
N ASN A 24 5.83 4.39 -13.10
CA ASN A 24 6.39 3.38 -12.19
C ASN A 24 5.36 2.25 -11.97
N TYR A 25 5.67 1.07 -12.50
CA TYR A 25 4.79 -0.11 -12.41
C TYR A 25 4.56 -0.57 -10.96
N ASN A 26 5.41 -0.22 -10.00
CA ASN A 26 5.19 -0.55 -8.60
C ASN A 26 3.94 0.14 -8.03
N ALA A 27 3.53 1.27 -8.60
CA ALA A 27 2.26 1.91 -8.25
C ALA A 27 1.09 0.94 -8.48
N THR A 28 1.02 0.31 -9.67
CA THR A 28 -0.07 -0.61 -10.01
C THR A 28 -0.05 -1.86 -9.15
N ILE A 29 1.13 -2.30 -8.68
CA ILE A 29 1.23 -3.38 -7.69
C ILE A 29 0.51 -2.99 -6.40
N LEU A 30 0.74 -1.79 -5.85
CA LEU A 30 0.05 -1.38 -4.62
C LEU A 30 -1.48 -1.26 -4.83
N TYR A 31 -1.92 -0.71 -5.96
CA TYR A 31 -3.36 -0.70 -6.31
C TYR A 31 -3.94 -2.12 -6.36
N ASN A 32 -3.25 -3.06 -6.99
CA ASN A 32 -3.69 -4.46 -7.07
C ASN A 32 -3.73 -5.16 -5.72
N LEU A 33 -2.71 -4.95 -4.87
CA LEU A 33 -2.64 -5.54 -3.53
C LEU A 33 -3.80 -5.08 -2.64
N LEU A 34 -4.21 -3.82 -2.81
CA LEU A 34 -5.34 -3.23 -2.09
C LEU A 34 -6.68 -3.44 -2.81
N ASP A 35 -6.74 -4.17 -3.94
CA ASP A 35 -7.96 -4.31 -4.75
C ASP A 35 -8.62 -2.95 -5.08
N ALA A 36 -7.78 -1.96 -5.41
CA ALA A 36 -8.10 -0.55 -5.48
C ALA A 36 -7.99 0.02 -6.91
N ASN A 37 -8.03 -0.83 -7.94
CA ASN A 37 -7.84 -0.42 -9.34
C ASN A 37 -8.85 0.62 -9.84
N ASN A 38 -10.03 0.70 -9.23
CA ASN A 38 -11.02 1.75 -9.53
C ASN A 38 -10.50 3.17 -9.21
N TYR A 39 -9.44 3.29 -8.40
CA TYR A 39 -8.82 4.56 -8.05
C TYR A 39 -7.59 4.91 -8.89
N TYR A 40 -7.16 4.03 -9.81
CA TYR A 40 -6.04 4.28 -10.71
C TYR A 40 -6.50 5.06 -11.95
N ALA A 41 -5.97 6.28 -12.14
CA ALA A 41 -6.34 7.19 -13.22
C ALA A 41 -5.25 7.29 -14.32
N GLY A 42 -4.40 6.26 -14.45
CA GLY A 42 -3.33 6.20 -15.46
C GLY A 42 -1.98 6.69 -14.95
N VAL A 43 -1.79 8.00 -14.79
CA VAL A 43 -0.49 8.58 -14.37
C VAL A 43 -0.49 9.11 -12.93
N SER A 44 -1.65 9.04 -12.29
CA SER A 44 -1.93 9.42 -10.90
C SER A 44 -3.07 8.57 -10.35
N GLY A 45 -3.39 8.76 -9.07
CA GLY A 45 -4.66 8.34 -8.51
C GLY A 45 -5.81 9.25 -8.95
N SER A 46 -7.02 8.83 -8.62
CA SER A 46 -8.28 9.52 -8.93
C SER A 46 -8.66 10.62 -7.92
N GLY A 47 -7.91 10.76 -6.82
CA GLY A 47 -8.29 11.57 -5.66
C GLY A 47 -9.36 10.94 -4.78
N GLY A 48 -9.72 9.67 -5.04
CA GLY A 48 -10.68 8.92 -4.22
C GLY A 48 -10.06 8.34 -2.95
N SER A 49 -10.90 7.81 -2.07
CA SER A 49 -10.46 7.11 -0.86
C SER A 49 -11.36 5.93 -0.53
N SER A 50 -10.81 4.94 0.17
CA SER A 50 -11.55 3.77 0.66
C SER A 50 -11.10 3.40 2.07
N THR A 51 -11.99 2.81 2.86
CA THR A 51 -11.65 2.27 4.19
C THR A 51 -11.44 0.77 4.09
N PHE A 52 -10.33 0.30 4.64
CA PHE A 52 -9.91 -1.09 4.63
C PHE A 52 -10.03 -1.71 6.01
N THR A 53 -10.56 -2.93 6.06
CA THR A 53 -10.59 -3.76 7.26
C THR A 53 -9.25 -4.43 7.49
N ILE A 54 -9.04 -4.94 8.72
CA ILE A 54 -7.86 -5.75 9.07
C ILE A 54 -7.66 -6.88 8.05
N GLN A 55 -8.73 -7.63 7.75
CA GLN A 55 -8.69 -8.79 6.86
C GLN A 55 -8.26 -8.42 5.43
N GLN A 56 -8.68 -7.27 4.92
CA GLN A 56 -8.28 -6.79 3.60
C GLN A 56 -6.78 -6.43 3.58
N ILE A 57 -6.26 -5.78 4.62
CA ILE A 57 -4.83 -5.46 4.71
C ILE A 57 -3.98 -6.72 4.93
N GLU A 58 -4.45 -7.69 5.71
CA GLU A 58 -3.77 -8.98 5.86
C GLU A 58 -3.71 -9.75 4.53
N LYS A 59 -4.80 -9.73 3.76
CA LYS A 59 -4.84 -10.27 2.40
C LYS A 59 -3.81 -9.57 1.50
N ALA A 60 -3.73 -8.24 1.56
CA ALA A 60 -2.74 -7.47 0.80
C ALA A 60 -1.30 -7.83 1.19
N LEU A 61 -1.00 -7.97 2.48
CA LEU A 61 0.32 -8.38 2.96
C LEU A 61 0.69 -9.80 2.51
N ASN A 62 -0.26 -10.72 2.55
CA ASN A 62 -0.03 -12.08 2.08
C ASN A 62 0.17 -12.12 0.55
N ALA A 63 -0.62 -11.37 -0.21
CA ALA A 63 -0.46 -11.24 -1.66
C ALA A 63 0.89 -10.62 -2.03
N PHE A 64 1.35 -9.60 -1.29
CA PHE A 64 2.69 -9.02 -1.45
C PHE A 64 3.76 -10.10 -1.27
N LYS A 65 3.70 -10.84 -0.16
CA LYS A 65 4.66 -11.91 0.13
C LYS A 65 4.65 -12.98 -0.94
N GLN A 66 3.50 -13.34 -1.50
CA GLN A 66 3.37 -14.32 -2.57
C GLN A 66 3.94 -13.79 -3.90
N PHE A 67 3.63 -12.54 -4.25
CA PHE A 67 4.10 -11.89 -5.47
C PHE A 67 5.64 -11.79 -5.51
N TYR A 68 6.27 -11.50 -4.36
CA TYR A 68 7.72 -11.40 -4.24
C TYR A 68 8.39 -12.70 -3.73
N LYS A 69 7.66 -13.79 -3.54
CA LYS A 69 8.18 -15.06 -2.96
C LYS A 69 9.13 -15.85 -3.86
N ASN A 70 9.43 -15.37 -5.08
CA ASN A 70 10.54 -15.90 -5.89
C ASN A 70 11.91 -15.31 -5.50
N SER A 71 11.97 -14.44 -4.49
CA SER A 71 13.23 -14.06 -3.83
C SER A 71 13.21 -14.61 -2.40
N ASP A 72 13.98 -15.67 -2.15
CA ASP A 72 14.11 -16.42 -0.89
C ASP A 72 14.57 -15.60 0.35
N SER A 73 14.57 -14.26 0.30
CA SER A 73 15.22 -13.40 1.29
C SER A 73 14.31 -12.29 1.87
N LEU A 74 13.00 -12.52 2.00
CA LEU A 74 12.07 -11.56 2.66
C LEU A 74 12.33 -11.37 4.18
N SER A 75 13.40 -11.96 4.73
CA SER A 75 13.92 -11.68 6.07
C SER A 75 14.79 -10.42 6.15
N GLU A 76 15.20 -9.85 5.01
CA GLU A 76 16.04 -8.65 4.96
C GLU A 76 15.30 -7.51 4.26
N SER A 77 14.57 -6.71 5.04
CA SER A 77 14.00 -5.42 4.57
C SER A 77 15.05 -4.46 4.00
N ASP A 78 16.34 -4.73 4.22
CA ASP A 78 17.45 -3.92 3.76
C ASP A 78 17.95 -4.30 2.36
N SER A 79 17.57 -5.49 1.86
CA SER A 79 17.95 -6.00 0.54
C SER A 79 16.86 -5.77 -0.52
N LEU A 80 15.69 -5.25 -0.13
CA LEU A 80 14.58 -4.97 -1.06
C LEU A 80 14.85 -3.70 -1.88
N PRO A 81 14.52 -3.70 -3.19
CA PRO A 81 14.41 -2.47 -3.97
C PRO A 81 13.52 -1.44 -3.27
N TRP A 82 13.90 -0.16 -3.37
CA TRP A 82 13.25 0.94 -2.65
C TRP A 82 11.72 0.94 -2.74
N ASP A 83 11.17 0.76 -3.95
CA ASP A 83 9.72 0.75 -4.18
C ASP A 83 9.03 -0.43 -3.48
N GLN A 84 9.65 -1.61 -3.44
CA GLN A 84 9.12 -2.78 -2.75
C GLN A 84 9.13 -2.57 -1.23
N LYS A 85 10.21 -1.98 -0.70
CA LYS A 85 10.31 -1.59 0.70
C LYS A 85 9.23 -0.57 1.07
N GLN A 86 8.98 0.41 0.21
CA GLN A 86 7.92 1.39 0.40
C GLN A 86 6.53 0.73 0.44
N ILE A 87 6.22 -0.18 -0.50
CA ILE A 87 4.95 -0.95 -0.50
C ILE A 87 4.81 -1.77 0.79
N LEU A 88 5.85 -2.49 1.19
CA LEU A 88 5.83 -3.32 2.39
C LEU A 88 5.58 -2.48 3.65
N ASN A 89 6.33 -1.39 3.81
CA ASN A 89 6.18 -0.47 4.94
C ASN A 89 4.77 0.13 4.97
N PHE A 90 4.24 0.53 3.82
CA PHE A 90 2.89 1.06 3.71
C PHE A 90 1.85 0.06 4.24
N ILE A 91 1.90 -1.18 3.76
CA ILE A 91 0.96 -2.25 4.17
C ILE A 91 1.13 -2.59 5.65
N GLN A 92 2.37 -2.68 6.14
CA GLN A 92 2.66 -3.01 7.55
C GLN A 92 2.15 -1.94 8.51
N ASN A 93 2.35 -0.66 8.21
CA ASN A 93 1.82 0.44 9.01
C ASN A 93 0.30 0.44 9.01
N CYS A 94 -0.32 0.27 7.83
CA CYS A 94 -1.76 0.12 7.71
C CYS A 94 -2.29 -1.06 8.56
N LEU A 95 -1.58 -2.18 8.58
CA LEU A 95 -1.97 -3.35 9.35
C LEU A 95 -1.86 -3.09 10.86
N ALA A 96 -0.77 -2.45 11.30
CA ALA A 96 -0.59 -2.09 12.71
C ALA A 96 -1.74 -1.20 13.20
N THR A 97 -2.08 -0.15 12.45
CA THR A 97 -3.20 0.73 12.76
C THR A 97 -4.54 0.00 12.70
N ALA A 98 -4.79 -0.78 11.63
CA ALA A 98 -6.04 -1.52 11.50
C ALA A 98 -6.24 -2.50 12.66
N LYS A 99 -5.18 -3.14 13.18
CA LYS A 99 -5.26 -4.03 14.35
C LYS A 99 -5.64 -3.30 15.64
N MET A 100 -5.20 -2.05 15.81
CA MET A 100 -5.53 -1.23 16.98
C MET A 100 -6.92 -0.60 16.86
N GLU A 101 -7.29 -0.13 15.66
CA GLU A 101 -8.45 0.73 15.45
C GLU A 101 -9.59 0.06 14.68
N GLY A 102 -9.40 -1.14 14.15
CA GLY A 102 -10.40 -1.88 13.36
C GLY A 102 -10.43 -1.57 11.87
N GLY A 103 -9.65 -0.58 11.41
CA GLY A 103 -9.53 -0.26 9.99
C GLY A 103 -8.64 0.96 9.72
N VAL A 104 -8.38 1.22 8.45
CA VAL A 104 -7.55 2.33 7.96
C VAL A 104 -8.20 2.93 6.72
N ARG A 105 -8.20 4.26 6.60
CA ARG A 105 -8.66 4.95 5.39
C ARG A 105 -7.47 5.19 4.48
N VAL A 106 -7.54 4.79 3.21
CA VAL A 106 -6.49 5.05 2.23
C VAL A 106 -7.01 6.01 1.17
N TYR A 107 -6.24 7.05 0.91
CA TYR A 107 -6.42 8.03 -0.16
C TYR A 107 -5.51 7.69 -1.35
N PHE A 108 -6.00 7.91 -2.57
CA PHE A 108 -5.33 7.58 -3.82
C PHE A 108 -5.22 8.82 -4.71
N GLY A 109 -4.12 9.57 -4.56
CA GLY A 109 -3.76 10.77 -5.32
C GLY A 109 -2.88 10.51 -6.53
#